data_AF-A0A832HQ16-F1
#
_entry.id   AF-A0A832HQ16-F1
#
_cell.length_a   1.000
_cell.length_b   1.000
_cell.length_c   1.000
_cell.angle_alpha   90.00
_cell.angle_beta   90.00
_cell.angle_gamma   90.00
#
_symmetry.space_group_name_H-M   'P 1'
#
loop_
_entity.id
_entity.type
_entity.pdbx_description
1 polymer ?
#
loop_
_entity_poly.entity_id
_entity_poly.type
_entity_poly.pdbx_seq_one_letter_code
_entity_poly.pdbx_strand_id
1 'polypeptide(L)'
;MEKTAPGAEAPTPRLGMNLNGPADWNTELPFVDVSRLSRQWISQQKGQPWGKGPALALDANGYVTRLEPDCFAETIMCTISKGHYPSGDYTLLYDGDGQFDFNNGTVVTREPGRIVFKVDASKGAFYVRLKSVNPANYPRNLRVIMPGFEKNYREQIFHPVFLKRWEGVACLRFMDWMETNGSKQQHWEDRPKVEDATWTRAGIPVEIMVELCNRLQCDAWFCMPHLADDGYVREFAKVVKARLHPKGRVYVEYSNELWNGMFAQSRWAGEEGRKLGFAEKNWEAGWRFTAYRSVQIFKIWEEVFGGRERLVRVLASQAANSYISERVVEWQDAYKNADALAIAPYITCNVPKEGKSLNEATVAGWTVDNLMDFLETNSLPQSIRWIQNNKKVADKYGLKLIAYEAGQHLVGVGGVENNNAITQLFHAANRHPRMGNVYDKYYQAWAREGGDLLCYFSSVGSWSKWGSWGILEYFDDDPAKSPKFTSTMRWAKSLGQKVNAP
;
A
#
# COMPACT_ATOMS: atom_id res chain seq x y z
N MET A 1 -3.86 -0.85 -42.16
CA MET A 1 -2.51 -0.76 -41.59
C MET A 1 -2.34 0.64 -41.06
N GLU A 2 -2.74 0.82 -39.80
CA GLU A 2 -2.76 2.11 -39.12
C GLU A 2 -1.34 2.43 -38.64
N LYS A 3 -0.86 3.62 -38.96
CA LYS A 3 0.50 4.08 -38.62
C LYS A 3 0.61 4.19 -37.11
N THR A 4 1.33 3.26 -36.49
CA THR A 4 1.85 3.40 -35.13
C THR A 4 2.71 4.66 -35.04
N ALA A 5 2.48 5.48 -34.01
CA ALA A 5 3.32 6.64 -33.73
C ALA A 5 4.79 6.20 -33.58
N PRO A 6 5.77 6.93 -34.15
CA PRO A 6 7.16 6.55 -34.03
C PRO A 6 7.63 6.70 -32.58
N GLY A 7 8.04 5.58 -31.95
CA GLY A 7 8.76 5.57 -30.67
C GLY A 7 8.10 4.88 -29.49
N ALA A 8 6.85 4.40 -29.60
CA ALA A 8 6.23 3.63 -28.52
C ALA A 8 6.77 2.19 -28.51
N GLU A 9 7.68 1.89 -27.58
CA GLU A 9 8.17 0.54 -27.32
C GLU A 9 7.00 -0.40 -27.02
N ALA A 10 6.99 -1.60 -27.62
CA ALA A 10 5.93 -2.57 -27.44
C ALA A 10 5.69 -2.88 -25.95
N PRO A 11 4.43 -3.10 -25.50
CA PRO A 11 4.15 -3.45 -24.12
C PRO A 11 4.89 -4.74 -23.76
N THR A 12 5.54 -4.73 -22.60
CA THR A 12 6.26 -5.88 -22.06
C THR A 12 5.64 -6.20 -20.71
N PRO A 13 4.69 -7.16 -20.65
CA PRO A 13 4.01 -7.49 -19.41
C PRO A 13 5.01 -7.78 -18.30
N ARG A 14 4.83 -7.15 -17.14
CA ARG A 14 5.69 -7.30 -15.96
C ARG A 14 4.84 -7.26 -14.69
N LEU A 15 5.21 -8.07 -13.71
CA LEU A 15 4.63 -8.05 -12.37
C LEU A 15 5.27 -6.94 -11.54
N GLY A 16 4.43 -6.03 -11.06
CA GLY A 16 4.69 -5.15 -9.92
C GLY A 16 3.85 -5.55 -8.70
N MET A 17 4.07 -4.85 -7.59
CA MET A 17 3.39 -5.13 -6.32
C MET A 17 3.03 -3.83 -5.59
N ASN A 18 1.80 -3.72 -5.09
CA ASN A 18 1.47 -2.77 -4.03
C ASN A 18 1.83 -3.39 -2.68
N LEU A 19 2.45 -2.60 -1.80
CA LEU A 19 2.82 -3.04 -0.47
C LEU A 19 1.73 -2.70 0.54
N ASN A 20 1.45 -3.63 1.46
CA ASN A 20 0.48 -3.43 2.53
C ASN A 20 0.91 -2.29 3.48
N GLY A 21 -0.07 -1.49 3.90
CA GLY A 21 0.14 -0.25 4.65
C GLY A 21 0.78 -0.42 6.04
N PRO A 22 1.38 0.66 6.57
CA PRO A 22 2.07 0.64 7.85
C PRO A 22 1.08 0.55 9.02
N ALA A 23 1.18 -0.49 9.84
CA ALA A 23 0.35 -0.67 11.03
C ALA A 23 0.99 -1.64 12.03
N ASP A 24 0.61 -1.55 13.31
CA ASP A 24 1.08 -2.49 14.34
C ASP A 24 0.51 -3.90 14.15
N TRP A 25 -0.53 -4.05 13.33
CA TRP A 25 -1.07 -5.34 12.88
C TRP A 25 -0.58 -5.75 11.49
N ASN A 26 0.42 -5.06 10.91
CA ASN A 26 0.95 -5.41 9.60
C ASN A 26 1.63 -6.79 9.65
N THR A 27 1.00 -7.78 9.02
CA THR A 27 1.46 -9.17 9.04
C THR A 27 2.60 -9.47 8.08
N GLU A 28 3.09 -8.47 7.34
CA GLU A 28 4.21 -8.61 6.41
C GLU A 28 5.58 -8.47 7.09
N LEU A 29 5.64 -7.70 8.18
CA LEU A 29 6.86 -7.43 8.95
C LEU A 29 8.04 -6.94 8.07
N PRO A 30 7.89 -5.81 7.34
CA PRO A 30 8.90 -5.35 6.39
C PRO A 30 10.20 -4.88 7.04
N PHE A 31 10.20 -4.49 8.32
CA PHE A 31 11.35 -3.87 9.00
C PHE A 31 11.87 -4.72 10.16
N VAL A 32 13.18 -4.64 10.43
CA VAL A 32 13.77 -5.27 11.64
C VAL A 32 13.58 -4.42 12.90
N ASP A 33 13.29 -3.13 12.74
CA ASP A 33 12.90 -2.21 13.81
C ASP A 33 11.37 -2.10 13.84
N VAL A 34 10.73 -2.78 14.79
CA VAL A 34 9.26 -2.84 14.87
C VAL A 34 8.65 -1.50 15.30
N SER A 35 9.44 -0.61 15.89
CA SER A 35 8.94 0.71 16.30
C SER A 35 8.44 1.53 15.10
N ARG A 36 8.96 1.26 13.90
CA ARG A 36 8.56 1.94 12.66
C ARG A 36 7.11 1.74 12.28
N LEU A 37 6.51 0.62 12.69
CA LEU A 37 5.10 0.32 12.45
C LEU A 37 4.26 0.40 13.73
N SER A 38 4.83 0.91 14.82
CA SER A 38 4.11 1.03 16.09
C SER A 38 2.99 2.07 16.02
N ARG A 39 2.02 2.00 16.94
CA ARG A 39 1.07 3.11 17.11
C ARG A 39 1.77 4.36 17.64
N GLN A 40 1.21 5.52 17.35
CA GLN A 40 1.55 6.74 18.08
C GLN A 40 1.36 6.52 19.60
N TRP A 41 2.10 7.27 20.42
CA TRP A 41 1.98 7.18 21.87
C TRP A 41 0.55 7.47 22.34
N ILE A 42 0.09 6.63 23.25
CA ILE A 42 -1.26 6.61 23.80
C ILE A 42 -1.15 7.00 25.26
N SER A 43 -1.81 8.10 25.60
CA SER A 43 -1.80 8.62 26.96
C SER A 43 -2.61 7.75 27.91
N GLN A 44 -2.03 7.43 29.06
CA GLN A 44 -2.66 6.67 30.12
C GLN A 44 -2.59 7.44 31.44
N GLN A 45 -3.61 7.26 32.28
CA GLN A 45 -3.65 7.80 33.63
C GLN A 45 -4.09 6.70 34.60
N LYS A 46 -3.41 6.63 35.75
CA LYS A 46 -3.74 5.66 36.80
C LYS A 46 -5.21 5.80 37.21
N GLY A 47 -5.94 4.68 37.22
CA GLY A 47 -7.35 4.64 37.60
C GLY A 47 -8.35 5.04 36.49
N GLN A 48 -7.88 5.45 35.31
CA GLN A 48 -8.74 5.76 34.16
C GLN A 48 -8.78 4.59 33.16
N PRO A 49 -9.84 4.51 32.31
CA PRO A 49 -9.86 3.58 31.19
C PRO A 49 -8.69 3.80 30.22
N TRP A 50 -8.35 2.76 29.47
CA TRP A 50 -7.23 2.81 28.52
C TRP A 50 -7.40 3.94 27.49
N GLY A 51 -6.32 4.70 27.26
CA GLY A 51 -6.31 5.83 26.32
C GLY A 51 -7.04 7.07 26.81
N LYS A 52 -7.37 7.15 28.11
CA LYS A 52 -8.04 8.30 28.73
C LYS A 52 -7.11 9.16 29.59
N GLY A 53 -5.80 9.11 29.34
CA GLY A 53 -4.87 10.09 29.91
C GLY A 53 -5.00 11.49 29.27
N PRO A 54 -4.34 12.51 29.85
CA PRO A 54 -4.31 13.86 29.31
C PRO A 54 -3.55 13.91 27.96
N ALA A 55 -3.68 15.01 27.21
CA ALA A 55 -2.89 15.19 25.98
C ALA A 55 -1.38 15.08 26.27
N LEU A 56 -0.65 14.32 25.45
CA LEU A 56 0.79 14.15 25.60
C LEU A 56 1.55 15.37 25.07
N ALA A 57 2.58 15.79 25.80
CA ALA A 57 3.56 16.75 25.29
C ALA A 57 4.57 16.01 24.40
N LEU A 58 4.49 16.22 23.08
CA LEU A 58 5.34 15.57 22.09
C LEU A 58 6.30 16.57 21.43
N ASP A 59 7.49 16.11 21.06
CA ASP A 59 8.34 16.86 20.13
C ASP A 59 7.88 16.70 18.67
N ALA A 60 8.58 17.35 17.73
CA ALA A 60 8.23 17.33 16.31
C ALA A 60 8.26 15.92 15.68
N ASN A 61 9.05 15.00 16.24
CA ASN A 61 9.18 13.62 15.78
C ASN A 61 8.20 12.68 16.51
N GLY A 62 7.40 13.20 17.45
CA GLY A 62 6.40 12.42 18.18
C GLY A 62 6.93 11.73 19.43
N TYR A 63 8.09 12.11 19.97
CA TYR A 63 8.60 11.58 21.25
C TYR A 63 8.01 12.33 22.45
N VAL A 64 7.70 11.61 23.53
CA VAL A 64 7.12 12.18 24.75
C VAL A 64 8.18 12.97 25.52
N THR A 65 7.95 14.26 25.67
CA THR A 65 8.87 15.21 26.34
C THR A 65 8.55 15.40 27.83
N ARG A 66 7.30 15.15 28.22
CA ARG A 66 6.83 15.26 29.62
C ARG A 66 5.65 14.33 29.86
N LEU A 67 5.53 13.84 31.09
CA LEU A 67 4.35 13.15 31.61
C LEU A 67 3.81 13.93 32.82
N GLU A 68 2.49 14.05 32.90
CA GLU A 68 1.81 14.62 34.08
C GLU A 68 1.85 13.63 35.27
N PRO A 69 1.65 14.08 36.52
CA PRO A 69 1.57 13.18 37.68
C PRO A 69 0.56 12.04 37.48
N ASP A 70 0.89 10.85 37.97
CA ASP A 70 0.10 9.61 37.81
C ASP A 70 -0.21 9.18 36.37
N CYS A 71 0.46 9.77 35.37
CA CYS A 71 0.31 9.45 33.96
C CYS A 71 1.50 8.66 33.42
N PHE A 72 1.26 7.92 32.34
CA PHE A 72 2.27 7.19 31.58
C PHE A 72 1.86 7.13 30.10
N ALA A 73 2.79 6.81 29.21
CA ALA A 73 2.47 6.64 27.79
C ALA A 73 2.71 5.19 27.37
N GLU A 74 1.89 4.68 26.46
CA GLU A 74 2.06 3.37 25.85
C GLU A 74 2.10 3.48 24.34
N THR A 75 2.93 2.68 23.68
CA THR A 75 2.85 2.46 22.24
C THR A 75 2.73 0.96 21.98
N ILE A 76 1.85 0.60 21.06
CA ILE A 76 1.63 -0.79 20.66
C ILE A 76 2.62 -1.11 19.54
N MET A 77 3.47 -2.11 19.76
CA MET A 77 4.53 -2.47 18.82
C MET A 77 4.06 -3.51 17.80
N CYS A 78 3.30 -4.50 18.26
CA CYS A 78 2.78 -5.57 17.40
C CYS A 78 1.49 -6.12 17.98
N THR A 79 0.44 -6.27 17.16
CA THR A 79 -0.85 -6.90 17.51
C THR A 79 -1.16 -8.16 16.72
N ILE A 80 -0.21 -8.63 15.91
CA ILE A 80 -0.35 -9.87 15.16
C ILE A 80 -0.62 -11.03 16.14
N SER A 81 -1.62 -11.85 15.81
CA SER A 81 -2.07 -12.95 16.65
C SER A 81 -1.50 -14.30 16.21
N LYS A 82 -1.75 -15.35 17.02
CA LYS A 82 -1.41 -16.76 16.73
C LYS A 82 0.10 -17.04 16.51
N GLY A 83 0.98 -16.18 17.02
CA GLY A 83 2.42 -16.41 16.96
C GLY A 83 3.08 -16.08 15.62
N HIS A 84 2.39 -15.38 14.71
CA HIS A 84 2.93 -14.98 13.40
C HIS A 84 3.86 -13.76 13.46
N TYR A 85 4.67 -13.66 14.51
CA TYR A 85 5.79 -12.73 14.59
C TYR A 85 6.92 -13.33 15.44
N PRO A 86 8.19 -12.90 15.27
CA PRO A 86 9.31 -13.54 15.95
C PRO A 86 9.20 -13.49 17.48
N SER A 87 9.30 -14.64 18.14
CA SER A 87 9.55 -14.69 19.60
C SER A 87 11.05 -14.58 19.87
N GLY A 88 11.43 -14.16 21.08
CA GLY A 88 12.82 -14.11 21.51
C GLY A 88 13.21 -12.80 22.18
N ASP A 89 14.51 -12.54 22.20
CA ASP A 89 15.08 -11.37 22.88
C ASP A 89 15.07 -10.16 21.94
N TYR A 90 14.15 -9.24 22.19
CA TYR A 90 14.08 -7.94 21.53
C TYR A 90 14.98 -6.94 22.27
N THR A 91 15.44 -5.93 21.54
CA THR A 91 16.25 -4.86 22.13
C THR A 91 15.61 -3.50 21.91
N LEU A 92 15.26 -2.81 23.00
CA LEU A 92 14.92 -1.39 22.98
C LEU A 92 16.22 -0.57 23.10
N LEU A 93 16.53 0.21 22.07
CA LEU A 93 17.60 1.20 22.05
C LEU A 93 17.01 2.61 22.07
N TYR A 94 17.53 3.50 22.90
CA TYR A 94 17.03 4.87 23.03
C TYR A 94 18.13 5.81 23.53
N ASP A 95 17.95 7.10 23.26
CA ASP A 95 18.76 8.16 23.84
C ASP A 95 17.92 8.87 24.91
N GLY A 96 18.57 9.48 25.92
CA GLY A 96 17.88 10.21 26.99
C GLY A 96 17.51 9.35 28.20
N ASP A 97 16.84 9.97 29.18
CA ASP A 97 16.53 9.34 30.46
C ASP A 97 15.01 9.12 30.60
N GLY A 98 14.63 7.84 30.70
CA GLY A 98 13.26 7.45 30.98
C GLY A 98 13.17 6.02 31.45
N GLN A 99 12.08 5.69 32.13
CA GLN A 99 11.83 4.33 32.60
C GLN A 99 10.83 3.65 31.68
N PHE A 100 11.22 2.49 31.16
CA PHE A 100 10.40 1.68 30.26
C PHE A 100 9.99 0.36 30.88
N ASP A 101 8.75 -0.07 30.64
CA ASP A 101 8.23 -1.40 30.94
C ASP A 101 7.51 -2.00 29.72
N PHE A 102 7.17 -3.28 29.80
CA PHE A 102 6.55 -4.03 28.71
C PHE A 102 5.38 -4.86 29.28
N ASN A 103 4.26 -4.95 28.55
CA ASN A 103 3.11 -5.75 29.00
C ASN A 103 3.31 -7.26 28.71
N ASN A 104 3.83 -7.60 27.53
CA ASN A 104 4.16 -8.94 27.08
C ASN A 104 5.67 -9.00 26.76
N GLY A 105 6.47 -8.63 27.77
CA GLY A 105 7.92 -8.62 27.67
C GLY A 105 8.56 -8.74 29.04
N THR A 106 9.42 -9.74 29.23
CA THR A 106 10.18 -9.89 30.47
C THR A 106 11.57 -9.31 30.27
N VAL A 107 11.92 -8.29 31.05
CA VAL A 107 13.25 -7.69 31.02
C VAL A 107 14.31 -8.74 31.34
N VAL A 108 15.32 -8.84 30.48
CA VAL A 108 16.49 -9.69 30.65
C VAL A 108 17.65 -8.87 31.19
N THR A 109 17.95 -7.71 30.57
CA THR A 109 18.99 -6.78 31.02
C THR A 109 18.53 -5.33 30.84
N ARG A 110 19.02 -4.43 31.71
CA ARG A 110 18.82 -2.98 31.61
C ARG A 110 20.16 -2.27 31.74
N GLU A 111 20.48 -1.45 30.76
CA GLU A 111 21.63 -0.56 30.70
C GLU A 111 21.13 0.84 30.27
N PRO A 112 21.84 1.93 30.58
CA PRO A 112 21.50 3.24 30.05
C PRO A 112 21.39 3.20 28.51
N GLY A 113 20.25 3.61 27.98
CA GLY A 113 19.97 3.63 26.53
C GLY A 113 19.72 2.26 25.88
N ARG A 114 19.71 1.16 26.65
CA ARG A 114 19.57 -0.20 26.12
C ARG A 114 18.84 -1.15 27.07
N ILE A 115 17.77 -1.78 26.60
CA ILE A 115 17.02 -2.78 27.37
C ILE A 115 16.78 -4.00 26.49
N VAL A 116 17.23 -5.16 26.96
CA VAL A 116 16.88 -6.45 26.34
C VAL A 116 15.68 -7.03 27.07
N PHE A 117 14.65 -7.44 26.33
CA PHE A 117 13.44 -8.03 26.89
C PHE A 117 12.96 -9.19 26.02
N LYS A 118 12.52 -10.26 26.67
CA LYS A 118 12.03 -11.48 26.01
C LYS A 118 10.54 -11.36 25.72
N VAL A 119 10.18 -11.51 24.45
CA VAL A 119 8.81 -11.53 23.95
C VAL A 119 8.41 -12.95 23.54
N ASP A 120 7.17 -13.32 23.85
CA ASP A 120 6.54 -14.57 23.44
C ASP A 120 5.32 -14.25 22.57
N ALA A 121 5.43 -14.55 21.28
CA ALA A 121 4.40 -14.24 20.30
C ALA A 121 3.11 -15.03 20.48
N SER A 122 3.16 -16.16 21.21
CA SER A 122 1.97 -16.94 21.56
C SER A 122 1.07 -16.21 22.56
N LYS A 123 1.62 -15.26 23.32
CA LYS A 123 0.88 -14.44 24.31
C LYS A 123 0.19 -13.22 23.70
N GLY A 124 0.24 -13.07 22.38
CA GLY A 124 -0.43 -11.99 21.65
C GLY A 124 0.36 -10.68 21.66
N ALA A 125 -0.33 -9.56 21.66
CA ALA A 125 0.26 -8.25 21.40
C ALA A 125 1.30 -7.81 22.45
N PHE A 126 2.35 -7.10 22.02
CA PHE A 126 3.35 -6.49 22.92
C PHE A 126 3.50 -4.99 22.68
N TYR A 127 3.80 -4.29 23.77
CA TYR A 127 3.68 -2.84 23.93
C TYR A 127 4.90 -2.36 24.72
N VAL A 128 5.34 -1.13 24.44
CA VAL A 128 6.32 -0.42 25.27
C VAL A 128 5.59 0.63 26.08
N ARG A 129 5.86 0.68 27.38
CA ARG A 129 5.30 1.64 28.34
C ARG A 129 6.40 2.58 28.81
N LEU A 130 6.21 3.87 28.65
CA LEU A 130 7.07 4.91 29.19
C LEU A 130 6.47 5.40 30.52
N LYS A 131 7.13 5.06 31.63
CA LYS A 131 6.69 5.28 33.01
C LYS A 131 7.16 6.59 33.62
N SER A 132 8.29 7.10 33.17
CA SER A 132 8.83 8.40 33.60
C SER A 132 9.74 8.97 32.53
N VAL A 133 9.86 10.30 32.52
CA VAL A 133 10.63 11.09 31.57
C VAL A 133 11.41 12.14 32.33
N ASN A 134 12.70 12.31 32.03
CA ASN A 134 13.46 13.50 32.40
C ASN A 134 13.22 14.60 31.36
N PRO A 135 12.47 15.69 31.63
CA PRO A 135 12.16 16.69 30.60
C PRO A 135 13.39 17.42 30.06
N ALA A 136 14.49 17.48 30.83
CA ALA A 136 15.75 18.08 30.38
C ALA A 136 16.54 17.18 29.41
N ASN A 137 16.23 15.89 29.38
CA ASN A 137 16.89 14.90 28.52
C ASN A 137 15.92 13.75 28.22
N TYR A 138 14.80 14.07 27.56
CA TYR A 138 13.71 13.12 27.39
C TYR A 138 14.07 11.97 26.43
N PRO A 139 13.44 10.78 26.58
CA PRO A 139 13.70 9.64 25.71
C PRO A 139 13.34 9.90 24.26
N ARG A 140 14.27 9.63 23.35
CA ARG A 140 14.13 9.85 21.90
C ARG A 140 14.96 8.84 21.11
N ASN A 141 14.81 8.84 19.79
CA ASN A 141 15.46 7.87 18.90
C ASN A 141 15.18 6.42 19.34
N LEU A 142 13.96 6.13 19.77
CA LEU A 142 13.58 4.79 20.17
C LEU A 142 13.63 3.86 18.95
N ARG A 143 14.23 2.69 19.15
CA ARG A 143 14.27 1.58 18.20
C ARG A 143 13.95 0.31 18.97
N VAL A 144 13.03 -0.50 18.48
CA VAL A 144 12.74 -1.81 19.06
C VAL A 144 13.13 -2.86 18.04
N ILE A 145 14.32 -3.42 18.23
CA ILE A 145 14.96 -4.29 17.26
C ILE A 145 14.54 -5.74 17.51
N MET A 146 14.11 -6.40 16.43
CA MET A 146 13.79 -7.82 16.42
C MET A 146 14.98 -8.71 16.84
N PRO A 147 14.72 -9.92 17.35
CA PRO A 147 15.78 -10.87 17.69
C PRO A 147 16.76 -11.10 16.54
N GLY A 148 18.05 -11.03 16.83
CA GLY A 148 19.13 -11.30 15.86
C GLY A 148 19.62 -10.09 15.04
N PHE A 149 18.99 -8.92 15.13
CA PHE A 149 19.33 -7.76 14.29
C PHE A 149 20.00 -6.59 15.02
N GLU A 150 20.19 -6.67 16.34
CA GLU A 150 20.74 -5.54 17.13
C GLU A 150 22.11 -5.04 16.60
N LYS A 151 22.94 -5.95 16.09
CA LYS A 151 24.30 -5.60 15.63
C LYS A 151 24.33 -4.91 14.27
N ASN A 152 23.27 -5.01 13.46
CA ASN A 152 23.26 -4.55 12.07
C ASN A 152 21.96 -3.86 11.63
N TYR A 153 21.07 -3.48 12.56
CA TYR A 153 19.77 -2.89 12.19
C TYR A 153 19.87 -1.59 11.38
N ARG A 154 21.01 -0.90 11.43
CA ARG A 154 21.25 0.33 10.67
C ARG A 154 21.49 0.02 9.20
N GLU A 155 22.21 -1.05 8.90
CA GLU A 155 22.47 -1.53 7.55
C GLU A 155 21.34 -2.44 7.04
N GLN A 156 20.72 -3.22 7.92
CA GLN A 156 19.65 -4.17 7.64
C GLN A 156 18.29 -3.56 8.01
N ILE A 157 17.87 -2.51 7.30
CA ILE A 157 16.60 -1.82 7.58
C ILE A 157 15.41 -2.79 7.40
N PHE A 158 15.41 -3.52 6.28
CA PHE A 158 14.33 -4.44 5.92
C PHE A 158 14.56 -5.84 6.46
N HIS A 159 13.49 -6.55 6.79
CA HIS A 159 13.57 -7.95 7.19
C HIS A 159 14.03 -8.82 5.99
N PRO A 160 14.98 -9.75 6.14
CA PRO A 160 15.50 -10.55 5.02
C PRO A 160 14.43 -11.39 4.30
N VAL A 161 13.45 -11.92 5.03
CA VAL A 161 12.32 -12.67 4.43
C VAL A 161 11.48 -11.76 3.52
N PHE A 162 11.28 -10.51 3.91
CA PHE A 162 10.56 -9.53 3.10
C PHE A 162 11.32 -9.21 1.82
N LEU A 163 12.63 -8.91 1.91
CA LEU A 163 13.46 -8.67 0.72
C LEU A 163 13.46 -9.87 -0.22
N LYS A 164 13.64 -11.07 0.32
CA LYS A 164 13.60 -12.30 -0.48
C LYS A 164 12.25 -12.48 -1.16
N ARG A 165 11.13 -12.23 -0.46
CA ARG A 165 9.79 -12.44 -1.03
C ARG A 165 9.52 -11.60 -2.27
N TRP A 166 10.03 -10.38 -2.31
CA TRP A 166 9.79 -9.43 -3.40
C TRP A 166 10.97 -9.25 -4.36
N GLU A 167 12.02 -10.06 -4.21
CA GLU A 167 13.08 -10.12 -5.21
C GLU A 167 12.50 -10.42 -6.61
N GLY A 168 12.97 -9.70 -7.62
CA GLY A 168 12.57 -9.89 -9.01
C GLY A 168 11.25 -9.23 -9.43
N VAL A 169 10.48 -8.63 -8.51
CA VAL A 169 9.34 -7.78 -8.90
C VAL A 169 9.84 -6.55 -9.67
N ALA A 170 9.14 -6.16 -10.73
CA ALA A 170 9.60 -5.12 -11.64
C ALA A 170 9.39 -3.71 -11.07
N CYS A 171 8.34 -3.52 -10.27
CA CYS A 171 7.97 -2.23 -9.71
C CYS A 171 7.26 -2.40 -8.37
N LEU A 172 7.54 -1.49 -7.43
CA LEU A 172 6.78 -1.35 -6.18
C LEU A 172 5.92 -0.08 -6.24
N ARG A 173 4.61 -0.24 -6.02
CA ARG A 173 3.67 0.88 -5.86
C ARG A 173 3.45 1.14 -4.37
N PHE A 174 3.74 2.38 -3.96
CA PHE A 174 3.80 2.79 -2.57
C PHE A 174 2.52 3.47 -2.07
N MET A 175 1.36 3.22 -2.68
CA MET A 175 0.12 3.94 -2.36
C MET A 175 -0.22 3.89 -0.86
N ASP A 176 -0.24 2.69 -0.26
CA ASP A 176 -0.52 2.52 1.18
C ASP A 176 0.68 2.94 2.05
N TRP A 177 1.92 2.68 1.60
CA TRP A 177 3.12 3.14 2.32
C TRP A 177 3.20 4.67 2.42
N MET A 178 2.64 5.39 1.44
CA MET A 178 2.55 6.85 1.44
C MET A 178 1.32 7.40 2.18
N GLU A 179 0.43 6.55 2.70
CA GLU A 179 -0.86 6.97 3.28
C GLU A 179 -1.63 7.88 2.31
N THR A 180 -1.68 7.50 1.02
CA THR A 180 -2.17 8.36 -0.07
C THR A 180 -3.65 8.71 0.08
N ASN A 181 -4.47 7.72 0.43
CA ASN A 181 -5.92 7.90 0.58
C ASN A 181 -6.23 8.82 1.76
N GLY A 182 -6.95 9.91 1.51
CA GLY A 182 -7.25 10.91 2.55
C GLY A 182 -6.02 11.62 3.13
N SER A 183 -4.87 11.58 2.44
CA SER A 183 -3.64 12.22 2.90
C SER A 183 -3.85 13.70 3.20
N LYS A 184 -3.29 14.15 4.33
CA LYS A 184 -3.32 15.55 4.77
C LYS A 184 -2.04 16.31 4.43
N GLN A 185 -1.09 15.66 3.75
CA GLN A 185 0.19 16.27 3.40
C GLN A 185 -0.01 17.27 2.26
N GLN A 186 0.36 18.53 2.50
CA GLN A 186 0.22 19.62 1.54
C GLN A 186 1.59 20.24 1.22
N HIS A 187 2.37 20.58 2.25
CA HIS A 187 3.68 21.21 2.14
C HIS A 187 4.80 20.20 2.47
N TRP A 188 6.02 20.45 2.00
CA TRP A 188 7.14 19.50 2.13
C TRP A 188 7.43 19.09 3.58
N GLU A 189 7.23 20.01 4.51
CA GLU A 189 7.38 19.82 5.96
C GLU A 189 6.35 18.85 6.57
N ASP A 190 5.21 18.61 5.91
CA ASP A 190 4.15 17.70 6.39
C ASP A 190 4.53 16.21 6.23
N ARG A 191 5.58 15.93 5.46
CA ARG A 191 5.99 14.56 5.13
C ARG A 191 6.47 13.77 6.36
N PRO A 192 6.37 12.43 6.35
CA PRO A 192 7.05 11.60 7.32
C PRO A 192 8.58 11.71 7.20
N LYS A 193 9.27 11.68 8.35
CA LYS A 193 10.74 11.72 8.44
C LYS A 193 11.30 10.42 9.01
N VAL A 194 12.55 10.10 8.67
CA VAL A 194 13.21 8.86 9.14
C VAL A 194 13.31 8.83 10.66
N GLU A 195 13.45 10.01 11.27
CA GLU A 195 13.60 10.24 12.71
C GLU A 195 12.25 10.24 13.46
N ASP A 196 11.11 10.19 12.76
CA ASP A 196 9.80 10.09 13.40
C ASP A 196 9.73 8.83 14.27
N ALA A 197 9.09 8.96 15.44
CA ALA A 197 8.92 7.89 16.41
C ALA A 197 8.16 6.69 15.83
N THR A 198 7.30 6.92 14.85
CA THR A 198 6.60 5.90 14.06
C THR A 198 6.25 6.43 12.67
N TRP A 199 6.19 5.54 11.68
CA TRP A 199 5.78 5.84 10.31
C TRP A 199 4.28 5.58 10.06
N THR A 200 3.53 5.14 11.07
CA THR A 200 2.06 4.97 10.96
C THR A 200 1.27 6.28 11.03
N ARG A 201 1.94 7.41 11.30
CA ARG A 201 1.29 8.74 11.39
C ARG A 201 0.99 9.35 10.01
N ALA A 202 1.97 9.28 9.11
CA ALA A 202 1.94 9.97 7.82
C ALA A 202 2.54 9.13 6.69
N GLY A 203 2.78 7.84 6.92
CA GLY A 203 3.40 6.95 5.97
C GLY A 203 4.91 6.78 6.17
N ILE A 204 5.50 5.95 5.33
CA ILE A 204 6.92 5.62 5.31
C ILE A 204 7.69 6.70 4.54
N PRO A 205 8.83 7.21 5.06
CA PRO A 205 9.61 8.24 4.39
C PRO A 205 10.10 7.83 2.99
N VAL A 206 10.16 8.80 2.07
CA VAL A 206 10.63 8.59 0.69
C VAL A 206 12.04 8.03 0.62
N GLU A 207 12.89 8.38 1.59
CA GLU A 207 14.23 7.84 1.72
C GLU A 207 14.22 6.31 1.90
N ILE A 208 13.26 5.79 2.66
CA ILE A 208 13.11 4.36 2.94
C ILE A 208 12.48 3.64 1.74
N MET A 209 11.47 4.24 1.10
CA MET A 209 10.87 3.69 -0.12
C MET A 209 11.90 3.54 -1.25
N VAL A 210 12.74 4.55 -1.46
CA VAL A 210 13.81 4.51 -2.46
C VAL A 210 14.89 3.48 -2.09
N GLU A 211 15.25 3.37 -0.81
CA GLU A 211 16.20 2.35 -0.36
C GLU A 211 15.68 0.93 -0.61
N LEU A 212 14.37 0.68 -0.47
CA LEU A 212 13.78 -0.61 -0.83
C LEU A 212 13.96 -0.92 -2.32
N CYS A 213 13.61 0.03 -3.20
CA CYS A 213 13.80 -0.12 -4.64
C CYS A 213 15.27 -0.34 -5.01
N ASN A 214 16.20 0.31 -4.31
CA ASN A 214 17.63 0.09 -4.49
C ASN A 214 18.07 -1.32 -4.07
N ARG A 215 17.55 -1.85 -2.96
CA ARG A 215 17.86 -3.22 -2.50
C ARG A 215 17.35 -4.27 -3.48
N LEU A 216 16.16 -4.05 -4.06
CA LEU A 216 15.50 -4.99 -4.96
C LEU A 216 15.83 -4.74 -6.45
N GLN A 217 16.51 -3.64 -6.76
CA GLN A 217 16.79 -3.18 -8.12
C GLN A 217 15.53 -3.10 -8.99
N CYS A 218 14.45 -2.51 -8.45
CA CYS A 218 13.15 -2.39 -9.11
C CYS A 218 12.71 -0.93 -9.31
N ASP A 219 11.74 -0.74 -10.21
CA ASP A 219 11.12 0.57 -10.46
C ASP A 219 10.28 1.03 -9.25
N ALA A 220 10.07 2.34 -9.11
CA ALA A 220 9.28 2.92 -8.04
C ALA A 220 8.02 3.59 -8.58
N TRP A 221 6.86 3.35 -7.97
CA TRP A 221 5.60 4.01 -8.30
C TRP A 221 5.08 4.78 -7.09
N PHE A 222 5.10 6.12 -7.21
CA PHE A 222 4.66 7.05 -6.17
C PHE A 222 3.33 7.70 -6.52
N CYS A 223 2.46 7.82 -5.51
CA CYS A 223 1.17 8.48 -5.62
C CYS A 223 1.23 9.80 -4.85
N MET A 224 1.31 10.93 -5.55
CA MET A 224 1.44 12.24 -4.90
C MET A 224 0.15 12.56 -4.12
N PRO A 225 0.23 13.04 -2.86
CA PRO A 225 -0.95 13.43 -2.09
C PRO A 225 -1.86 14.39 -2.87
N HIS A 226 -3.18 14.24 -2.76
CA HIS A 226 -4.11 15.10 -3.50
C HIS A 226 -3.97 16.60 -3.15
N LEU A 227 -3.58 16.90 -1.91
CA LEU A 227 -3.35 18.27 -1.42
C LEU A 227 -1.93 18.79 -1.71
N ALA A 228 -1.01 17.97 -2.20
CA ALA A 228 0.39 18.36 -2.37
C ALA A 228 0.54 19.56 -3.30
N ASP A 229 1.19 20.61 -2.80
CA ASP A 229 1.57 21.76 -3.59
C ASP A 229 2.78 21.46 -4.50
N ASP A 230 3.13 22.41 -5.36
CA ASP A 230 4.25 22.24 -6.28
C ASP A 230 5.60 22.13 -5.57
N GLY A 231 5.74 22.74 -4.38
CA GLY A 231 6.94 22.66 -3.55
C GLY A 231 7.16 21.25 -3.01
N TYR A 232 6.12 20.64 -2.45
CA TYR A 232 6.12 19.24 -2.00
C TYR A 232 6.53 18.31 -3.14
N VAL A 233 5.87 18.42 -4.31
CA VAL A 233 6.13 17.56 -5.47
C VAL A 233 7.57 17.70 -5.94
N ARG A 234 8.09 18.94 -5.97
CA ARG A 234 9.46 19.24 -6.42
C ARG A 234 10.51 18.68 -5.47
N GLU A 235 10.36 18.87 -4.17
CA GLU A 235 11.31 18.35 -3.18
C GLU A 235 11.26 16.81 -3.12
N PHE A 236 10.08 16.21 -3.24
CA PHE A 236 9.93 14.76 -3.34
C PHE A 236 10.71 14.21 -4.56
N ALA A 237 10.51 14.82 -5.74
CA ALA A 237 11.21 14.45 -6.96
C ALA A 237 12.74 14.57 -6.83
N LYS A 238 13.24 15.61 -6.13
CA LYS A 238 14.68 15.80 -5.89
C LYS A 238 15.26 14.67 -5.04
N VAL A 239 14.57 14.26 -3.97
CA VAL A 239 15.03 13.13 -3.13
C VAL A 239 15.09 11.85 -3.94
N VAL A 240 14.06 11.55 -4.74
CA VAL A 240 14.04 10.36 -5.60
C VAL A 240 15.15 10.40 -6.64
N LYS A 241 15.33 11.51 -7.36
CA LYS A 241 16.41 11.66 -8.35
C LYS A 241 17.79 11.42 -7.73
N ALA A 242 18.03 11.97 -6.55
CA ALA A 242 19.31 11.90 -5.88
C ALA A 242 19.65 10.49 -5.35
N ARG A 243 18.65 9.68 -5.01
CA ARG A 243 18.86 8.43 -4.27
C ARG A 243 18.50 7.16 -5.03
N LEU A 244 17.58 7.21 -6.01
CA LEU A 244 17.14 6.02 -6.73
C LEU A 244 18.22 5.56 -7.71
N HIS A 245 18.54 4.27 -7.68
CA HIS A 245 19.53 3.63 -8.54
C HIS A 245 19.34 4.03 -10.01
N PRO A 246 20.42 4.25 -10.79
CA PRO A 246 20.35 4.94 -12.08
C PRO A 246 19.50 4.24 -13.16
N LYS A 247 19.25 2.93 -12.99
CA LYS A 247 18.42 2.12 -13.90
C LYS A 247 16.93 2.15 -13.55
N GLY A 248 16.55 2.59 -12.35
CA GLY A 248 15.17 2.56 -11.88
C GLY A 248 14.33 3.62 -12.57
N ARG A 249 13.16 3.23 -13.05
CA ARG A 249 12.13 4.16 -13.56
C ARG A 249 11.22 4.61 -12.42
N VAL A 250 10.63 5.78 -12.58
CA VAL A 250 9.68 6.38 -11.65
C VAL A 250 8.32 6.53 -12.31
N TYR A 251 7.34 5.79 -11.81
CA TYR A 251 5.94 5.97 -12.15
C TYR A 251 5.35 7.05 -11.24
N VAL A 252 4.80 8.09 -11.85
CA VAL A 252 4.26 9.26 -11.17
C VAL A 252 2.76 9.28 -11.39
N GLU A 253 2.00 9.17 -10.30
CA GLU A 253 0.53 9.22 -10.29
C GLU A 253 0.06 10.35 -9.37
N TYR A 254 -1.01 11.05 -9.76
CA TYR A 254 -1.66 12.02 -8.90
C TYR A 254 -2.74 11.34 -8.05
N SER A 255 -2.51 11.30 -6.73
CA SER A 255 -3.41 10.70 -5.74
C SER A 255 -3.71 9.22 -6.01
N ASN A 256 -4.85 8.73 -5.50
CA ASN A 256 -5.39 7.41 -5.76
C ASN A 256 -6.91 7.52 -5.98
N GLU A 257 -7.39 6.86 -7.04
CA GLU A 257 -8.81 6.71 -7.40
C GLU A 257 -9.67 7.98 -7.26
N LEU A 258 -9.24 9.09 -7.86
CA LEU A 258 -10.02 10.34 -7.87
C LEU A 258 -11.37 10.22 -8.60
N TRP A 259 -11.60 9.11 -9.31
CA TRP A 259 -12.89 8.73 -9.89
C TRP A 259 -13.85 8.08 -8.87
N ASN A 260 -13.36 7.58 -7.75
CA ASN A 260 -14.12 6.80 -6.77
C ASN A 260 -14.70 7.71 -5.67
N GLY A 261 -16.01 7.98 -5.76
CA GLY A 261 -16.72 8.89 -4.86
C GLY A 261 -16.77 8.46 -3.39
N MET A 262 -16.38 7.22 -3.04
CA MET A 262 -16.24 6.82 -1.63
C MET A 262 -15.12 7.62 -0.94
N PHE A 263 -14.07 7.96 -1.67
CA PHE A 263 -12.92 8.64 -1.12
C PHE A 263 -13.11 10.17 -1.00
N ALA A 264 -12.59 10.74 0.08
CA ALA A 264 -12.66 12.18 0.32
C ALA A 264 -11.90 12.97 -0.76
N GLN A 265 -10.74 12.47 -1.22
CA GLN A 265 -9.97 13.12 -2.27
C GLN A 265 -10.73 13.24 -3.61
N SER A 266 -11.61 12.29 -3.94
CA SER A 266 -12.43 12.36 -5.15
C SER A 266 -13.43 13.52 -5.08
N ARG A 267 -14.07 13.70 -3.91
CA ARG A 267 -14.99 14.83 -3.67
C ARG A 267 -14.25 16.16 -3.73
N TRP A 268 -13.10 16.26 -3.07
CA TRP A 268 -12.25 17.44 -3.10
C TRP A 268 -11.83 17.81 -4.54
N ALA A 269 -11.39 16.84 -5.35
CA ALA A 269 -11.02 17.10 -6.75
C ALA A 269 -12.20 17.61 -7.58
N GLY A 270 -13.40 17.11 -7.30
CA GLY A 270 -14.64 17.60 -7.90
C GLY A 270 -14.96 19.05 -7.54
N GLU A 271 -14.76 19.43 -6.28
CA GLU A 271 -14.94 20.80 -5.81
C GLU A 271 -13.91 21.77 -6.44
N GLU A 272 -12.64 21.38 -6.49
CA GLU A 272 -11.59 22.17 -7.15
C GLU A 272 -11.83 22.32 -8.65
N GLY A 273 -12.21 21.23 -9.33
CA GLY A 273 -12.59 21.29 -10.74
C GLY A 273 -13.76 22.24 -11.01
N ARG A 274 -14.73 22.32 -10.09
CA ARG A 274 -15.86 23.26 -10.20
C ARG A 274 -15.45 24.70 -9.97
N LYS A 275 -14.57 24.96 -9.00
CA LYS A 275 -14.01 26.31 -8.77
C LYS A 275 -13.29 26.83 -10.01
N LEU A 276 -12.64 25.94 -10.77
CA LEU A 276 -11.97 26.24 -12.02
C LEU A 276 -12.91 26.28 -13.24
N GLY A 277 -14.21 26.04 -13.06
CA GLY A 277 -15.19 26.05 -14.15
C GLY A 277 -15.07 24.85 -15.11
N PHE A 278 -14.44 23.75 -14.71
CA PHE A 278 -14.21 22.62 -15.60
C PHE A 278 -15.48 21.84 -15.94
N ALA A 279 -16.46 21.75 -15.04
CA ALA A 279 -17.79 21.20 -15.34
C ALA A 279 -18.78 21.59 -14.23
N GLU A 280 -20.09 21.46 -14.48
CA GLU A 280 -21.11 21.72 -13.45
C GLU A 280 -21.22 20.59 -12.42
N LYS A 281 -21.11 19.34 -12.87
CA LYS A 281 -21.26 18.15 -12.02
C LYS A 281 -19.94 17.83 -11.34
N ASN A 282 -19.98 17.62 -10.01
CA ASN A 282 -18.79 17.34 -9.19
C ASN A 282 -17.93 16.19 -9.75
N TRP A 283 -18.54 15.08 -10.16
CA TRP A 283 -17.78 13.92 -10.68
C TRP A 283 -17.04 14.24 -11.97
N GLU A 284 -17.68 14.96 -12.90
CA GLU A 284 -17.07 15.31 -14.19
C GLU A 284 -15.95 16.33 -14.01
N ALA A 285 -16.19 17.32 -13.14
CA ALA A 285 -15.19 18.30 -12.74
C ALA A 285 -13.97 17.61 -12.10
N GLY A 286 -14.20 16.57 -11.29
CA GLY A 286 -13.13 15.79 -10.65
C GLY A 286 -12.27 15.01 -11.65
N TRP A 287 -12.86 14.42 -12.68
CA TRP A 287 -12.12 13.74 -13.75
C TRP A 287 -11.23 14.72 -14.52
N ARG A 288 -11.78 15.88 -14.88
CA ARG A 288 -11.06 16.97 -15.57
C ARG A 288 -9.95 17.55 -14.70
N PHE A 289 -10.22 17.75 -13.42
CA PHE A 289 -9.23 18.21 -12.45
C PHE A 289 -8.08 17.20 -12.28
N THR A 290 -8.39 15.91 -12.27
CA THR A 290 -7.39 14.82 -12.21
C THR A 290 -6.40 14.94 -13.36
N ALA A 291 -6.89 15.08 -14.60
CA ALA A 291 -6.05 15.26 -15.78
C ALA A 291 -5.21 16.55 -15.70
N TYR A 292 -5.85 17.66 -15.34
CA TYR A 292 -5.20 18.96 -15.19
C TYR A 292 -4.03 18.94 -14.19
N ARG A 293 -4.27 18.45 -12.97
CA ARG A 293 -3.25 18.43 -11.92
C ARG A 293 -2.16 17.39 -12.19
N SER A 294 -2.50 16.25 -12.79
CA SER A 294 -1.51 15.24 -13.21
C SER A 294 -0.47 15.82 -14.16
N VAL A 295 -0.90 16.56 -15.20
CA VAL A 295 0.01 17.17 -16.18
C VAL A 295 0.93 18.21 -15.53
N GLN A 296 0.46 18.98 -14.56
CA GLN A 296 1.32 19.90 -13.81
C GLN A 296 2.40 19.16 -13.02
N ILE A 297 2.00 18.09 -12.31
CA ILE A 297 2.93 17.24 -11.56
C ILE A 297 3.97 16.63 -12.50
N PHE A 298 3.57 16.10 -13.66
CA PHE A 298 4.50 15.54 -14.64
C PHE A 298 5.56 16.55 -15.08
N LYS A 299 5.17 17.79 -15.34
CA LYS A 299 6.10 18.87 -15.72
C LYS A 299 7.13 19.16 -14.62
N ILE A 300 6.73 19.15 -13.35
CA ILE A 300 7.64 19.34 -12.22
C ILE A 300 8.67 18.20 -12.16
N TRP A 301 8.21 16.95 -12.31
CA TRP A 301 9.10 15.80 -12.34
C TRP A 301 10.07 15.85 -13.53
N GLU A 302 9.59 16.19 -14.72
CA GLU A 302 10.42 16.37 -15.92
C GLU A 302 11.50 17.43 -15.72
N GLU A 303 11.14 18.57 -15.14
CA GLU A 303 12.09 19.66 -14.83
C GLU A 303 13.17 19.20 -13.84
N VAL A 304 12.77 18.53 -12.75
CA VAL A 304 13.71 18.02 -11.74
C VAL A 304 14.62 16.95 -12.34
N PHE A 305 14.09 16.03 -13.14
CA PHE A 305 14.87 14.96 -13.77
C PHE A 305 15.74 15.46 -14.93
N GLY A 306 15.37 16.56 -15.56
CA GLY A 306 16.04 17.11 -16.74
C GLY A 306 15.71 16.34 -18.02
N GLY A 307 14.59 15.63 -18.03
CA GLY A 307 14.22 14.70 -19.11
C GLY A 307 13.09 13.75 -18.71
N ARG A 308 12.71 12.88 -19.65
CA ARG A 308 11.58 11.93 -19.52
C ARG A 308 12.02 10.47 -19.46
N GLU A 309 13.30 10.19 -19.71
CA GLU A 309 13.85 8.85 -19.94
C GLU A 309 13.63 7.92 -18.75
N ARG A 310 13.65 8.48 -17.52
CA ARG A 310 13.43 7.74 -16.27
C ARG A 310 12.00 7.83 -15.74
N LEU A 311 11.09 8.52 -16.42
CA LEU A 311 9.74 8.76 -15.92
C LEU A 311 8.71 7.88 -16.66
N VAL A 312 7.63 7.56 -15.95
CA VAL A 312 6.38 7.05 -16.51
C VAL A 312 5.26 7.89 -15.92
N ARG A 313 4.64 8.71 -16.76
CA ARG A 313 3.60 9.67 -16.36
C ARG A 313 2.24 8.99 -16.47
N VAL A 314 1.59 8.77 -15.33
CA VAL A 314 0.44 7.86 -15.22
C VAL A 314 -0.87 8.63 -15.02
N LEU A 315 -1.82 8.43 -15.94
CA LEU A 315 -3.21 8.85 -15.75
C LEU A 315 -4.03 7.65 -15.27
N ALA A 316 -4.42 7.65 -14.00
CA ALA A 316 -5.22 6.57 -13.40
C ALA A 316 -6.72 6.76 -13.60
N SER A 317 -7.45 5.66 -13.80
CA SER A 317 -8.90 5.66 -14.09
C SER A 317 -9.59 4.35 -13.67
N GLN A 318 -10.92 4.30 -13.80
CA GLN A 318 -11.75 3.16 -13.43
C GLN A 318 -11.72 2.06 -14.51
N ALA A 319 -11.41 0.82 -14.12
CA ALA A 319 -11.49 -0.33 -15.04
C ALA A 319 -12.92 -0.57 -15.54
N ALA A 320 -13.89 -0.55 -14.62
CA ALA A 320 -15.28 -0.89 -14.91
C ALA A 320 -16.00 0.07 -15.87
N ASN A 321 -15.46 1.27 -16.10
CA ASN A 321 -16.06 2.27 -16.96
C ASN A 321 -15.01 3.03 -17.79
N SER A 322 -14.70 2.49 -18.97
CA SER A 322 -13.73 3.10 -19.91
C SER A 322 -14.12 4.48 -20.42
N TYR A 323 -15.40 4.89 -20.29
CA TYR A 323 -15.81 6.26 -20.60
C TYR A 323 -15.07 7.27 -19.72
N ILE A 324 -14.88 6.97 -18.43
CA ILE A 324 -14.13 7.83 -17.51
C ILE A 324 -12.68 7.95 -17.99
N SER A 325 -12.06 6.83 -18.36
CA SER A 325 -10.69 6.81 -18.88
C SER A 325 -10.54 7.72 -20.09
N GLU A 326 -11.49 7.66 -21.02
CA GLU A 326 -11.47 8.52 -22.20
C GLU A 326 -11.61 10.00 -21.83
N ARG A 327 -12.55 10.35 -20.94
CA ARG A 327 -12.75 11.73 -20.47
C ARG A 327 -11.54 12.30 -19.72
N VAL A 328 -10.81 11.48 -18.96
CA VAL A 328 -9.58 11.90 -18.27
C VAL A 328 -8.46 12.14 -19.27
N VAL A 329 -8.16 11.18 -20.15
CA VAL A 329 -6.98 11.30 -21.02
C VAL A 329 -7.14 12.36 -22.11
N GLU A 330 -8.37 12.61 -22.60
CA GLU A 330 -8.62 13.61 -23.66
C GLU A 330 -8.68 15.04 -23.12
N TRP A 331 -8.98 15.23 -21.82
CA TRP A 331 -9.16 16.56 -21.25
C TRP A 331 -7.87 17.37 -21.40
N GLN A 332 -7.97 18.49 -22.13
CA GLN A 332 -6.84 19.36 -22.47
C GLN A 332 -5.64 18.60 -23.07
N ASP A 333 -5.91 17.56 -23.87
CA ASP A 333 -4.90 16.69 -24.46
C ASP A 333 -3.91 16.11 -23.42
N ALA A 334 -4.38 15.76 -22.22
CA ALA A 334 -3.53 15.23 -21.16
C ALA A 334 -2.69 14.02 -21.61
N TYR A 335 -3.23 13.18 -22.51
CA TYR A 335 -2.52 12.06 -23.13
C TYR A 335 -1.19 12.46 -23.80
N LYS A 336 -1.04 13.67 -24.34
CA LYS A 336 0.21 14.14 -24.95
C LYS A 336 1.35 14.32 -23.93
N ASN A 337 1.01 14.34 -22.64
CA ASN A 337 1.94 14.51 -21.52
C ASN A 337 1.99 13.26 -20.63
N ALA A 338 1.36 12.16 -21.03
CA ALA A 338 1.32 10.92 -20.28
C ALA A 338 1.98 9.78 -21.08
N ASP A 339 2.40 8.73 -20.37
CA ASP A 339 2.97 7.52 -20.97
C ASP A 339 2.03 6.32 -20.80
N ALA A 340 1.16 6.34 -19.77
CA ALA A 340 0.29 5.23 -19.46
C ALA A 340 -1.09 5.66 -18.94
N LEU A 341 -2.10 4.89 -19.34
CA LEU A 341 -3.41 4.80 -18.71
C LEU A 341 -3.37 3.65 -17.71
N ALA A 342 -3.66 3.93 -16.43
CA ALA A 342 -3.70 2.92 -15.38
C ALA A 342 -5.14 2.60 -14.97
N ILE A 343 -5.44 1.32 -14.75
CA ILE A 343 -6.75 0.84 -14.28
C ILE A 343 -6.60 -0.16 -13.12
N ALA A 344 -7.70 -0.50 -12.44
CA ALA A 344 -7.78 -1.58 -11.45
C ALA A 344 -8.73 -2.71 -11.90
N PRO A 345 -8.30 -3.67 -12.76
CA PRO A 345 -9.18 -4.67 -13.35
C PRO A 345 -9.42 -5.87 -12.42
N TYR A 346 -10.01 -5.63 -11.25
CA TYR A 346 -10.32 -6.70 -10.30
C TYR A 346 -11.23 -7.80 -10.86
N ILE A 347 -10.99 -9.04 -10.44
CA ILE A 347 -11.96 -10.14 -10.57
C ILE A 347 -12.97 -9.97 -9.44
N THR A 348 -14.11 -9.34 -9.75
CA THR A 348 -15.05 -8.82 -8.73
C THR A 348 -16.20 -9.78 -8.42
N CYS A 349 -16.49 -9.93 -7.13
CA CYS A 349 -17.77 -10.43 -6.62
C CYS A 349 -18.19 -9.51 -5.45
N ASN A 350 -18.95 -8.46 -5.78
CA ASN A 350 -19.55 -7.57 -4.80
C ASN A 350 -20.94 -8.08 -4.48
N VAL A 351 -21.17 -8.53 -3.24
CA VAL A 351 -22.46 -9.08 -2.82
C VAL A 351 -23.23 -8.02 -2.05
N PRO A 352 -24.24 -7.39 -2.67
CA PRO A 352 -25.10 -6.43 -1.98
C PRO A 352 -26.14 -7.15 -1.12
N LYS A 353 -26.80 -6.38 -0.25
CA LYS A 353 -27.96 -6.86 0.53
C LYS A 353 -29.05 -7.42 -0.38
N GLU A 354 -29.42 -6.64 -1.39
CA GLU A 354 -30.44 -6.97 -2.38
C GLU A 354 -29.90 -6.75 -3.80
N GLY A 355 -30.28 -7.63 -4.72
CA GLY A 355 -29.85 -7.57 -6.11
C GLY A 355 -30.40 -8.72 -6.93
N LYS A 356 -30.59 -8.49 -8.23
CA LYS A 356 -31.21 -9.45 -9.16
C LYS A 356 -30.31 -10.64 -9.47
N SER A 357 -29.01 -10.41 -9.61
CA SER A 357 -28.00 -11.39 -10.02
C SER A 357 -27.16 -11.91 -8.86
N LEU A 358 -26.88 -11.05 -7.87
CA LEU A 358 -26.20 -11.36 -6.63
C LEU A 358 -26.96 -10.67 -5.49
N ASN A 359 -27.21 -11.40 -4.40
CA ASN A 359 -27.73 -10.86 -3.15
C ASN A 359 -27.28 -11.74 -1.97
N GLU A 360 -27.39 -11.21 -0.76
CA GLU A 360 -26.95 -11.90 0.46
C GLU A 360 -27.62 -13.26 0.64
N ALA A 361 -28.94 -13.35 0.49
CA ALA A 361 -29.70 -14.58 0.75
C ALA A 361 -29.27 -15.73 -0.16
N THR A 362 -29.00 -15.44 -1.44
CA THR A 362 -28.50 -16.42 -2.40
C THR A 362 -27.07 -16.85 -2.07
N VAL A 363 -26.16 -15.89 -1.88
CA VAL A 363 -24.72 -16.19 -1.72
C VAL A 363 -24.41 -16.82 -0.37
N ALA A 364 -25.17 -16.50 0.69
CA ALA A 364 -25.02 -17.15 1.99
C ALA A 364 -25.27 -18.66 1.95
N GLY A 365 -26.02 -19.15 0.95
CA GLY A 365 -26.27 -20.58 0.72
C GLY A 365 -25.30 -21.25 -0.27
N TRP A 366 -24.33 -20.51 -0.84
CA TRP A 366 -23.41 -21.06 -1.83
C TRP A 366 -22.35 -21.96 -1.22
N THR A 367 -22.00 -23.01 -1.96
CA THR A 367 -20.76 -23.75 -1.73
C THR A 367 -19.56 -23.02 -2.35
N VAL A 368 -18.35 -23.43 -1.99
CA VAL A 368 -17.12 -22.93 -2.64
C VAL A 368 -17.18 -23.16 -4.16
N ASP A 369 -17.71 -24.30 -4.61
CA ASP A 369 -17.86 -24.60 -6.04
C ASP A 369 -18.81 -23.63 -6.74
N ASN A 370 -19.94 -23.27 -6.12
CA ASN A 370 -20.85 -22.28 -6.70
C ASN A 370 -20.16 -20.92 -6.89
N LEU A 371 -19.37 -20.49 -5.89
CA LEU A 371 -18.61 -19.26 -6.01
C LEU A 371 -17.51 -19.38 -7.08
N MET A 372 -16.76 -20.49 -7.13
CA MET A 372 -15.73 -20.67 -8.16
C MET A 372 -16.32 -20.70 -9.57
N ASP A 373 -17.46 -21.35 -9.76
CA ASP A 373 -18.22 -21.33 -11.03
C ASP A 373 -18.60 -19.89 -11.40
N PHE A 374 -19.09 -19.11 -10.43
CA PHE A 374 -19.41 -17.70 -10.66
C PHE A 374 -18.17 -16.89 -11.07
N LEU A 375 -17.03 -17.09 -10.41
CA LEU A 375 -15.79 -16.39 -10.76
C LEU A 375 -15.33 -16.71 -12.19
N GLU A 376 -15.37 -17.99 -12.57
CA GLU A 376 -14.91 -18.45 -13.88
C GLU A 376 -15.84 -18.04 -15.02
N THR A 377 -17.15 -18.02 -14.78
CA THR A 377 -18.17 -17.77 -15.83
C THR A 377 -18.66 -16.32 -15.89
N ASN A 378 -18.54 -15.55 -14.81
CA ASN A 378 -19.03 -14.17 -14.73
C ASN A 378 -17.90 -13.17 -14.43
N SER A 379 -17.26 -13.26 -13.27
CA SER A 379 -16.32 -12.24 -12.78
C SER A 379 -15.08 -12.09 -13.66
N LEU A 380 -14.43 -13.21 -14.00
CA LEU A 380 -13.22 -13.19 -14.84
C LEU A 380 -13.52 -12.68 -16.26
N PRO A 381 -14.54 -13.20 -16.99
CA PRO A 381 -14.92 -12.64 -18.29
C PRO A 381 -15.28 -11.15 -18.24
N GLN A 382 -15.90 -10.68 -17.15
CA GLN A 382 -16.20 -9.27 -16.97
C GLN A 382 -14.94 -8.42 -16.82
N SER A 383 -14.00 -8.84 -15.98
CA SER A 383 -12.70 -8.16 -15.84
C SER A 383 -11.94 -8.11 -17.17
N ILE A 384 -11.94 -9.20 -17.94
CA ILE A 384 -11.33 -9.23 -19.28
C ILE A 384 -11.97 -8.21 -20.23
N ARG A 385 -13.30 -8.05 -20.21
CA ARG A 385 -13.98 -7.00 -21.00
C ARG A 385 -13.56 -5.60 -20.58
N TRP A 386 -13.37 -5.35 -19.28
CA TRP A 386 -12.87 -4.06 -18.80
C TRP A 386 -11.44 -3.77 -19.27
N ILE A 387 -10.56 -4.77 -19.25
CA ILE A 387 -9.20 -4.67 -19.82
C ILE A 387 -9.29 -4.30 -21.30
N GLN A 388 -10.09 -5.04 -22.08
CA GLN A 388 -10.26 -4.80 -23.52
C GLN A 388 -10.78 -3.40 -23.84
N ASN A 389 -11.78 -2.92 -23.08
CA ASN A 389 -12.36 -1.61 -23.31
C ASN A 389 -11.38 -0.48 -23.00
N ASN A 390 -10.62 -0.59 -21.91
CA ASN A 390 -9.60 0.41 -21.58
C ASN A 390 -8.37 0.32 -22.49
N LYS A 391 -8.04 -0.87 -23.00
CA LYS A 391 -6.98 -1.03 -24.01
C LYS A 391 -7.31 -0.25 -25.29
N LYS A 392 -8.56 -0.29 -25.75
CA LYS A 392 -9.01 0.53 -26.89
C LYS A 392 -8.82 2.02 -26.65
N VAL A 393 -9.09 2.50 -25.44
CA VAL A 393 -8.83 3.90 -25.06
C VAL A 393 -7.32 4.19 -25.07
N ALA A 394 -6.51 3.34 -24.44
CA ALA A 394 -5.06 3.50 -24.41
C ALA A 394 -4.46 3.56 -25.82
N ASP A 395 -4.86 2.64 -26.70
CA ASP A 395 -4.39 2.58 -28.10
C ASP A 395 -4.81 3.80 -28.91
N LYS A 396 -6.05 4.26 -28.75
CA LYS A 396 -6.56 5.46 -29.43
C LYS A 396 -5.69 6.70 -29.14
N TYR A 397 -5.12 6.79 -27.93
CA TYR A 397 -4.32 7.93 -27.50
C TYR A 397 -2.81 7.65 -27.42
N GLY A 398 -2.35 6.49 -27.90
CA GLY A 398 -0.93 6.12 -27.90
C GLY A 398 -0.33 5.91 -26.50
N LEU A 399 -1.15 5.54 -25.52
CA LEU A 399 -0.74 5.26 -24.15
C LEU A 399 -0.53 3.76 -23.94
N LYS A 400 0.36 3.39 -23.02
CA LYS A 400 0.41 2.02 -22.50
C LYS A 400 -0.76 1.78 -21.55
N LEU A 401 -1.31 0.56 -21.54
CA LEU A 401 -2.26 0.14 -20.52
C LEU A 401 -1.48 -0.54 -19.37
N ILE A 402 -1.58 0.01 -18.16
CA ILE A 402 -1.01 -0.58 -16.94
C ILE A 402 -2.10 -0.83 -15.90
N ALA A 403 -1.83 -1.68 -14.93
CA ALA A 403 -2.73 -1.88 -13.78
C ALA A 403 -2.08 -1.35 -12.51
N TYR A 404 -2.71 -0.34 -11.89
CA TYR A 404 -2.26 0.16 -10.59
C TYR A 404 -2.65 -0.80 -9.45
N GLU A 405 -3.70 -1.60 -9.67
CA GLU A 405 -4.18 -2.63 -8.77
C GLU A 405 -4.74 -3.81 -9.56
N ALA A 406 -4.59 -5.02 -9.02
CA ALA A 406 -5.07 -6.24 -9.65
C ALA A 406 -5.27 -7.36 -8.63
N GLY A 407 -6.00 -8.39 -9.06
CA GLY A 407 -6.32 -9.56 -8.25
C GLY A 407 -7.82 -9.72 -8.08
N GLN A 408 -8.22 -10.40 -7.01
CA GLN A 408 -9.62 -10.61 -6.68
C GLN A 408 -10.15 -9.45 -5.83
N HIS A 409 -11.45 -9.17 -5.97
CA HIS A 409 -12.20 -8.30 -5.08
C HIS A 409 -13.54 -8.98 -4.73
N LEU A 410 -13.49 -9.88 -3.75
CA LEU A 410 -14.62 -10.64 -3.21
C LEU A 410 -15.03 -10.02 -1.87
N VAL A 411 -16.11 -9.25 -1.86
CA VAL A 411 -16.55 -8.51 -0.66
C VAL A 411 -18.08 -8.47 -0.53
N GLY A 412 -18.56 -8.53 0.70
CA GLY A 412 -19.93 -8.12 1.02
C GLY A 412 -19.99 -6.61 1.07
N VAL A 413 -21.08 -6.01 0.57
CA VAL A 413 -21.27 -4.55 0.58
C VAL A 413 -22.63 -4.17 1.15
N GLY A 414 -22.72 -2.97 1.73
CA GLY A 414 -23.99 -2.44 2.24
C GLY A 414 -24.53 -3.20 3.46
N GLY A 415 -23.64 -3.67 4.35
CA GLY A 415 -23.98 -4.41 5.56
C GLY A 415 -23.66 -5.91 5.46
N VAL A 416 -23.57 -6.45 4.23
CA VAL A 416 -23.29 -7.88 3.97
C VAL A 416 -21.88 -8.28 4.38
N GLU A 417 -20.94 -7.35 4.49
CA GLU A 417 -19.64 -7.60 5.09
C GLU A 417 -19.76 -8.14 6.53
N ASN A 418 -20.88 -7.93 7.22
CA ASN A 418 -21.09 -8.48 8.57
C ASN A 418 -21.67 -9.91 8.56
N ASN A 419 -21.88 -10.50 7.38
CA ASN A 419 -22.30 -11.88 7.24
C ASN A 419 -21.08 -12.83 7.29
N ASN A 420 -20.95 -13.53 8.42
CA ASN A 420 -19.82 -14.44 8.66
C ASN A 420 -19.78 -15.62 7.68
N ALA A 421 -20.93 -16.13 7.21
CA ALA A 421 -20.96 -17.24 6.27
C ALA A 421 -20.36 -16.84 4.92
N ILE A 422 -20.70 -15.65 4.42
CA ILE A 422 -20.15 -15.10 3.18
C ILE A 422 -18.65 -14.81 3.33
N THR A 423 -18.22 -14.24 4.47
CA THR A 423 -16.80 -14.02 4.75
C THR A 423 -16.01 -15.34 4.72
N GLN A 424 -16.53 -16.39 5.36
CA GLN A 424 -15.90 -17.71 5.37
C GLN A 424 -15.87 -18.35 3.97
N LEU A 425 -16.95 -18.19 3.19
CA LEU A 425 -17.01 -18.65 1.80
C LEU A 425 -15.92 -17.98 0.95
N PHE A 426 -15.73 -16.66 1.07
CA PHE A 426 -14.67 -15.94 0.35
C PHE A 426 -13.27 -16.36 0.78
N HIS A 427 -13.05 -16.57 2.08
CA HIS A 427 -11.77 -17.09 2.58
C HIS A 427 -11.49 -18.50 2.04
N ALA A 428 -12.51 -19.37 1.98
CA ALA A 428 -12.37 -20.73 1.45
C ALA A 428 -12.09 -20.71 -0.07
N ALA A 429 -12.79 -19.87 -0.83
CA ALA A 429 -12.54 -19.71 -2.27
C ALA A 429 -11.12 -19.19 -2.57
N ASN A 430 -10.59 -18.25 -1.77
CA ASN A 430 -9.21 -17.77 -1.94
C ASN A 430 -8.15 -18.87 -1.73
N ARG A 431 -8.45 -19.91 -0.92
CA ARG A 431 -7.58 -21.08 -0.71
C ARG A 431 -7.84 -22.22 -1.68
N HIS A 432 -8.91 -22.14 -2.48
CA HIS A 432 -9.31 -23.22 -3.37
C HIS A 432 -8.35 -23.32 -4.57
N PRO A 433 -7.93 -24.53 -5.00
CA PRO A 433 -7.01 -24.69 -6.14
C PRO A 433 -7.49 -24.02 -7.44
N ARG A 434 -8.81 -24.03 -7.71
CA ARG A 434 -9.40 -23.33 -8.87
C ARG A 434 -9.10 -21.83 -8.88
N MET A 435 -8.82 -21.20 -7.73
CA MET A 435 -8.40 -19.80 -7.70
C MET A 435 -7.08 -19.59 -8.45
N GLY A 436 -6.14 -20.54 -8.38
CA GLY A 436 -4.92 -20.50 -9.20
C GLY A 436 -5.22 -20.51 -10.69
N ASN A 437 -6.19 -21.32 -11.14
CA ASN A 437 -6.61 -21.39 -12.54
C ASN A 437 -7.27 -20.08 -13.02
N VAL A 438 -8.08 -19.44 -12.15
CA VAL A 438 -8.68 -18.13 -12.42
C VAL A 438 -7.58 -17.08 -12.65
N TYR A 439 -6.56 -17.07 -11.78
CA TYR A 439 -5.43 -16.15 -11.90
C TYR A 439 -4.55 -16.44 -13.14
N ASP A 440 -4.28 -17.71 -13.44
CA ASP A 440 -3.52 -18.09 -14.64
C ASP A 440 -4.21 -17.55 -15.92
N LYS A 441 -5.54 -17.71 -16.03
CA LYS A 441 -6.33 -17.17 -17.15
C LYS A 441 -6.37 -15.65 -17.17
N TYR A 442 -6.45 -15.01 -15.99
CA TYR A 442 -6.44 -13.56 -15.85
C TYR A 442 -5.12 -12.94 -16.35
N TYR A 443 -3.98 -13.49 -15.92
CA TYR A 443 -2.67 -13.04 -16.36
C TYR A 443 -2.39 -13.30 -17.84
N GLN A 444 -2.83 -14.45 -18.35
CA GLN A 444 -2.78 -14.72 -19.79
C GLN A 444 -3.61 -13.72 -20.59
N ALA A 445 -4.80 -13.36 -20.10
CA ALA A 445 -5.62 -12.33 -20.74
C ALA A 445 -4.92 -10.97 -20.70
N TRP A 446 -4.37 -10.55 -19.54
CA TRP A 446 -3.60 -9.30 -19.44
C TRP A 446 -2.48 -9.22 -20.49
N ALA A 447 -1.67 -10.27 -20.60
CA ALA A 447 -0.59 -10.34 -21.59
C ALA A 447 -1.12 -10.35 -23.03
N ARG A 448 -2.17 -11.13 -23.32
CA ARG A 448 -2.78 -11.23 -24.66
C ARG A 448 -3.38 -9.92 -25.14
N GLU A 449 -4.05 -9.18 -24.26
CA GLU A 449 -4.65 -7.89 -24.59
C GLU A 449 -3.60 -6.76 -24.65
N GLY A 450 -2.30 -7.05 -24.46
CA GLY A 450 -1.22 -6.07 -24.58
C GLY A 450 -1.09 -5.13 -23.38
N GLY A 451 -1.43 -5.61 -22.17
CA GLY A 451 -1.12 -4.91 -20.93
C GLY A 451 0.39 -4.90 -20.63
N ASP A 452 0.89 -3.80 -20.08
CA ASP A 452 2.30 -3.61 -19.70
C ASP A 452 2.50 -3.98 -18.21
N LEU A 453 2.89 -3.04 -17.35
CA LEU A 453 3.03 -3.28 -15.90
C LEU A 453 1.66 -3.62 -15.26
N LEU A 454 1.64 -4.68 -14.44
CA LEU A 454 0.50 -5.02 -13.58
C LEU A 454 0.96 -5.09 -12.12
N CYS A 455 0.46 -4.18 -11.30
CA CYS A 455 0.67 -4.21 -9.86
C CYS A 455 -0.45 -5.01 -9.17
N TYR A 456 -0.10 -6.13 -8.52
CA TYR A 456 -1.03 -6.82 -7.63
C TYR A 456 -1.34 -5.93 -6.41
N PHE A 457 -2.57 -5.92 -5.89
CA PHE A 457 -3.00 -4.91 -4.91
C PHE A 457 -2.50 -5.10 -3.48
N SER A 458 -2.27 -6.31 -2.97
CA SER A 458 -1.64 -6.36 -1.65
C SER A 458 -0.70 -7.52 -1.50
N SER A 459 0.50 -7.17 -1.03
CA SER A 459 1.60 -8.05 -0.69
C SER A 459 1.16 -9.07 0.38
N VAL A 460 1.58 -8.92 1.63
CA VAL A 460 1.19 -9.82 2.72
C VAL A 460 0.22 -9.11 3.66
N GLY A 461 -0.96 -9.67 3.89
CA GLY A 461 -1.98 -9.06 4.73
C GLY A 461 -3.08 -10.04 5.14
N SER A 462 -3.38 -10.08 6.44
CA SER A 462 -4.44 -10.93 7.00
C SER A 462 -5.80 -10.65 6.37
N TRP A 463 -6.56 -11.70 6.09
CA TRP A 463 -7.91 -11.56 5.54
C TRP A 463 -8.93 -11.25 6.63
N SER A 464 -9.92 -10.45 6.30
CA SER A 464 -11.01 -10.08 7.21
C SER A 464 -12.33 -9.97 6.47
N LYS A 465 -13.38 -9.66 7.23
CA LYS A 465 -14.71 -9.34 6.67
C LYS A 465 -14.69 -8.20 5.66
N TRP A 466 -13.68 -7.32 5.73
CA TRP A 466 -13.50 -6.21 4.81
C TRP A 466 -12.86 -6.63 3.49
N GLY A 467 -12.23 -7.80 3.41
CA GLY A 467 -11.64 -8.34 2.19
C GLY A 467 -10.46 -9.28 2.44
N SER A 468 -10.02 -9.95 1.38
CA SER A 468 -8.97 -10.99 1.39
C SER A 468 -7.85 -10.69 0.36
N TRP A 469 -7.48 -9.42 0.22
CA TRP A 469 -6.61 -8.96 -0.87
C TRP A 469 -5.17 -9.42 -0.78
N GLY A 470 -4.61 -9.58 0.43
CA GLY A 470 -3.26 -10.09 0.62
C GLY A 470 -3.03 -11.37 -0.20
N ILE A 471 -1.96 -11.39 -1.00
CA ILE A 471 -1.60 -12.57 -1.79
C ILE A 471 -1.15 -13.72 -0.87
N LEU A 472 -0.65 -13.35 0.32
CA LEU A 472 -0.42 -14.18 1.50
C LEU A 472 -1.05 -13.48 2.73
N GLU A 473 -1.22 -14.19 3.84
CA GLU A 473 -1.79 -13.65 5.08
C GLU A 473 -0.71 -13.24 6.08
N TYR A 474 0.41 -13.97 6.18
CA TYR A 474 1.48 -13.73 7.15
C TYR A 474 2.89 -13.84 6.57
N PHE A 475 3.86 -13.19 7.22
CA PHE A 475 5.25 -13.14 6.76
C PHE A 475 5.91 -14.54 6.74
N ASP A 476 5.43 -15.46 7.57
CA ASP A 476 5.92 -16.83 7.74
C ASP A 476 5.04 -17.88 7.04
N ASP A 477 4.05 -17.45 6.25
CA ASP A 477 3.27 -18.35 5.41
C ASP A 477 4.17 -19.14 4.46
N ASP A 478 3.87 -20.43 4.32
CA ASP A 478 4.40 -21.26 3.24
C ASP A 478 3.76 -20.81 1.90
N PRO A 479 4.52 -20.15 1.00
CA PRO A 479 3.92 -19.56 -0.19
C PRO A 479 3.38 -20.61 -1.17
N ALA A 480 3.84 -21.86 -1.09
CA ALA A 480 3.34 -22.97 -1.92
C ALA A 480 1.85 -23.28 -1.66
N LYS A 481 1.33 -22.91 -0.47
CA LYS A 481 -0.06 -23.14 -0.08
C LYS A 481 -1.03 -22.06 -0.57
N SER A 482 -0.55 -20.98 -1.18
CA SER A 482 -1.39 -19.94 -1.74
C SER A 482 -1.54 -20.12 -3.26
N PRO A 483 -2.72 -20.52 -3.77
CA PRO A 483 -2.93 -20.66 -5.22
C PRO A 483 -2.70 -19.35 -5.98
N LYS A 484 -3.09 -18.22 -5.37
CA LYS A 484 -2.89 -16.88 -5.93
C LYS A 484 -1.40 -16.53 -6.04
N PHE A 485 -0.62 -16.77 -4.97
CA PHE A 485 0.83 -16.51 -4.97
C PHE A 485 1.54 -17.35 -6.02
N THR A 486 1.30 -18.65 -6.02
CA THR A 486 1.96 -19.59 -6.94
C THR A 486 1.64 -19.26 -8.41
N SER A 487 0.38 -18.93 -8.74
CA SER A 487 0.01 -18.48 -10.10
C SER A 487 0.72 -17.17 -10.49
N THR A 488 0.72 -16.19 -9.59
CA THR A 488 1.32 -14.87 -9.83
C THR A 488 2.84 -14.95 -10.05
N MET A 489 3.55 -15.72 -9.21
CA MET A 489 5.00 -15.90 -9.37
C MET A 489 5.35 -16.75 -10.58
N ARG A 490 4.54 -17.76 -10.93
CA ARG A 490 4.72 -18.52 -12.16
C ARG A 490 4.58 -17.65 -13.40
N TRP A 491 3.59 -16.75 -13.41
CA TRP A 491 3.40 -15.79 -14.49
C TRP A 491 4.61 -14.85 -14.61
N ALA A 492 5.05 -14.22 -13.52
CA ALA A 492 6.24 -13.35 -13.54
C ALA A 492 7.50 -14.10 -14.02
N LYS A 493 7.71 -15.34 -13.58
CA LYS A 493 8.81 -16.19 -14.05
C LYS A 493 8.72 -16.49 -15.55
N SER A 494 7.51 -16.72 -16.08
CA SER A 494 7.29 -16.92 -17.52
C SER A 494 7.63 -15.69 -18.36
N LEU A 495 7.62 -14.50 -17.74
CA LEU A 495 8.03 -13.23 -18.35
C LEU A 495 9.54 -12.95 -18.19
N GLY A 496 10.30 -13.88 -17.59
CA GLY A 496 11.74 -13.74 -17.37
C GLY A 496 12.13 -12.99 -16.09
N GLN A 497 11.18 -12.64 -15.23
CA GLN A 497 11.49 -12.05 -13.92
C GLN A 497 12.10 -13.10 -12.98
N LYS A 498 13.14 -12.72 -12.26
CA LYS A 498 13.85 -13.58 -11.29
C LYS A 498 13.14 -13.61 -9.93
N VAL A 499 11.83 -13.90 -9.95
CA VAL A 499 11.02 -13.98 -8.74
C VAL A 499 11.25 -15.29 -7.99
N ASN A 500 11.07 -15.24 -6.68
CA ASN A 500 11.09 -16.42 -5.82
C ASN A 500 9.74 -17.17 -5.91
N ALA A 501 9.63 -18.04 -6.91
CA ALA A 501 8.49 -18.94 -7.07
C ALA A 501 8.65 -20.21 -6.21
N PRO A 502 7.58 -20.72 -5.59
CA PRO A 502 7.59 -22.02 -4.91
C PRO A 502 7.86 -23.19 -5.85
#